data_AF-A0A954VEZ2-F1
#
_entry.id   AF-A0A954VEZ2-F1
#
_cell.length_a   1.000
_cell.length_b   1.000
_cell.length_c   1.000
_cell.angle_alpha   90.00
_cell.angle_beta   90.00
_cell.angle_gamma   90.00
#
_symmetry.space_group_name_H-M   'P 1'
#
loop_
_entity.id
_entity.type
_entity.pdbx_description
1 polymer ?
#
loop_
_entity_poly.entity_id
_entity_poly.type
_entity_poly.pdbx_seq_one_letter_code
_entity_poly.pdbx_strand_id
1 'polypeptide(L)'
;IFVANSVRLDWNSVFTMVDEEDRLHREPLIATFRAITDEGTPFQFTLVNVHTDPDEVAYELRVLNAVYRALAEEPGGEDDVIMLGDFNAAPEDAASLSALGRLTWAIHGIASNTRGSALYDNLAFHPAHTVEFTGNGGVLNFAERYRLSLAEALDVSDHLPVWAEFSRVEHQTGVIAGRDDSSLR
;
A
#
# COMPACT_ATOMS: atom_id res chain seq x y z
N ILE A 1 -17.47 -8.42 -3.99
CA ILE A 1 -17.46 -9.61 -4.87
C ILE A 1 -16.01 -9.82 -5.29
N PHE A 2 -15.39 -10.97 -5.00
CA PHE A 2 -14.05 -11.28 -5.53
C PHE A 2 -14.19 -11.63 -7.01
N VAL A 3 -13.46 -10.94 -7.88
CA VAL A 3 -13.44 -11.22 -9.32
C VAL A 3 -12.07 -11.80 -9.64
N ALA A 4 -12.01 -13.11 -9.91
CA ALA A 4 -10.77 -13.74 -10.37
C ALA A 4 -10.35 -13.14 -11.72
N ASN A 5 -9.04 -13.08 -12.00
CA ASN A 5 -8.46 -12.53 -13.22
C ASN A 5 -8.79 -11.04 -13.46
N SER A 6 -8.82 -10.23 -12.39
CA SER A 6 -9.01 -8.78 -12.48
C SER A 6 -7.71 -7.98 -12.67
N VAL A 7 -6.55 -8.63 -12.47
CA VAL A 7 -5.21 -8.03 -12.60
C VAL A 7 -4.25 -8.98 -13.33
N ARG A 8 -3.22 -8.42 -13.97
CA ARG A 8 -2.07 -9.13 -14.55
C ARG A 8 -0.80 -8.69 -13.85
N LEU A 9 0.07 -9.65 -13.56
CA LEU A 9 1.43 -9.39 -13.08
C LEU A 9 2.36 -9.13 -14.27
N ASP A 10 3.20 -8.10 -14.17
CA ASP A 10 4.38 -7.98 -15.02
C ASP A 10 5.53 -8.80 -14.41
N TRP A 11 5.80 -9.98 -14.97
CA TRP A 11 6.82 -10.88 -14.45
C TRP A 11 8.24 -10.31 -14.48
N ASN A 12 8.52 -9.34 -15.35
CA ASN A 12 9.85 -8.72 -15.41
C ASN A 12 10.06 -7.68 -14.30
N SER A 13 8.98 -7.25 -13.64
CA SER A 13 9.02 -6.30 -12.51
C SER A 13 9.21 -6.98 -11.15
N VAL A 14 9.23 -8.32 -11.09
CA VAL A 14 9.30 -9.05 -9.82
C VAL A 14 10.74 -9.12 -9.34
N PHE A 15 11.02 -8.52 -8.18
CA PHE A 15 12.30 -8.64 -7.51
C PHE A 15 12.17 -8.49 -6.00
N THR A 16 13.07 -9.11 -5.26
CA THR A 16 13.29 -8.78 -3.84
C THR A 16 14.27 -7.62 -3.80
N MET A 17 13.96 -6.60 -2.99
CA MET A 17 14.84 -5.46 -2.81
C MET A 17 16.23 -5.92 -2.37
N VAL A 18 17.28 -5.31 -2.95
CA VAL A 18 18.66 -5.56 -2.52
C VAL A 18 18.98 -4.64 -1.35
N ASP A 19 19.38 -5.22 -0.23
CA ASP A 19 19.78 -4.52 0.98
C ASP A 19 21.20 -4.94 1.42
N GLU A 20 22.22 -4.41 0.75
CA GLU A 20 23.62 -4.79 1.02
C GLU A 20 24.08 -4.45 2.45
N GLU A 21 23.41 -3.50 3.09
CA GLU A 21 23.72 -3.03 4.44
C GLU A 21 22.87 -3.72 5.53
N ASP A 22 22.01 -4.69 5.17
CA ASP A 22 21.17 -5.48 6.09
C ASP A 22 20.33 -4.58 7.02
N ARG A 23 19.66 -3.58 6.43
CA ARG A 23 18.91 -2.53 7.12
C ARG A 23 17.45 -2.91 7.38
N LEU A 24 16.93 -3.93 6.70
CA LEU A 24 15.60 -4.48 6.90
C LEU A 24 15.74 -5.94 7.32
N HIS A 25 15.06 -6.35 8.39
CA HIS A 25 15.00 -7.76 8.78
C HIS A 25 14.38 -8.65 7.70
N ARG A 26 13.52 -8.08 6.87
CA ARG A 26 12.87 -8.75 5.74
C ARG A 26 12.83 -7.81 4.55
N GLU A 27 13.61 -8.13 3.53
CA GLU A 27 13.64 -7.33 2.31
C GLU A 27 12.31 -7.46 1.55
N PRO A 28 11.69 -6.33 1.16
CA PRO A 28 10.42 -6.36 0.47
C PRO A 28 10.48 -7.11 -0.87
N LEU A 29 9.49 -7.96 -1.10
CA LEU A 29 9.17 -8.42 -2.46
C LEU A 29 8.36 -7.34 -3.17
N ILE A 30 8.83 -6.95 -4.35
CA ILE A 30 8.27 -5.86 -5.16
C ILE A 30 7.77 -6.45 -6.48
N ALA A 31 6.60 -6.00 -6.93
CA ALA A 31 6.04 -6.41 -8.21
C ALA A 31 5.02 -5.39 -8.72
N THR A 32 5.04 -5.13 -10.03
CA THR A 32 4.08 -4.28 -10.74
C THR A 32 2.95 -5.11 -11.32
N PHE A 33 1.73 -4.62 -11.12
CA PHE A 33 0.49 -5.21 -11.59
C PHE A 33 -0.25 -4.20 -12.45
N ARG A 34 -1.12 -4.72 -13.31
CA ARG A 34 -2.04 -3.91 -14.10
C ARG A 34 -3.44 -4.50 -14.02
N ALA A 35 -4.44 -3.66 -13.81
CA ALA A 35 -5.83 -4.06 -13.93
C ALA A 35 -6.12 -4.61 -15.34
N ILE A 36 -7.04 -5.57 -15.43
CA ILE A 36 -7.62 -6.00 -16.70
C ILE A 36 -8.92 -5.21 -16.85
N THR A 37 -9.01 -4.34 -17.84
CA THR A 37 -10.25 -3.60 -18.15
C THR A 37 -10.28 -3.23 -19.63
N ASP A 38 -11.48 -3.19 -20.21
CA ASP A 38 -11.72 -2.64 -21.56
C ASP A 38 -12.13 -1.15 -21.48
N GLU A 39 -12.26 -0.62 -20.26
CA GLU A 39 -12.63 0.76 -19.97
C GLU A 39 -11.36 1.58 -19.70
N GLY A 40 -11.11 2.61 -20.51
CA GLY A 40 -10.03 3.57 -20.31
C GLY A 40 -8.62 2.97 -20.33
N THR A 41 -7.67 3.70 -19.77
CA THR A 41 -6.32 3.18 -19.53
C THR A 41 -6.38 2.29 -18.28
N PRO A 42 -5.89 1.04 -18.32
CA PRO A 42 -5.91 0.19 -17.13
C PRO A 42 -4.99 0.70 -16.04
N PHE A 43 -5.49 0.76 -14.81
CA PHE A 43 -4.71 1.13 -13.62
C PHE A 43 -3.49 0.23 -13.49
N GLN A 44 -2.30 0.82 -13.38
CA GLN A 44 -1.05 0.11 -13.12
C GLN A 44 -0.51 0.54 -11.75
N PHE A 45 0.05 -0.41 -11.00
CA PHE A 45 0.54 -0.13 -9.66
C PHE A 45 1.61 -1.12 -9.24
N THR A 46 2.55 -0.65 -8.42
CA THR A 46 3.62 -1.45 -7.83
C THR A 46 3.30 -1.75 -6.38
N LEU A 47 3.26 -3.03 -6.03
CA LEU A 47 3.12 -3.48 -4.65
C LEU A 47 4.49 -3.71 -4.01
N VAL A 48 4.64 -3.23 -2.78
CA VAL A 48 5.82 -3.46 -1.94
C VAL A 48 5.36 -4.21 -0.70
N ASN A 49 5.75 -5.48 -0.56
CA ASN A 49 5.34 -6.32 0.57
C ASN A 49 6.19 -6.02 1.81
N VAL A 50 5.56 -5.49 2.86
CA VAL A 50 6.21 -5.04 4.08
C VAL A 50 5.92 -5.99 5.25
N HIS A 51 6.95 -6.34 6.01
CA HIS A 51 6.82 -7.00 7.30
C HIS A 51 7.98 -6.57 8.19
N THR A 52 7.76 -5.50 8.95
CA THR A 52 8.81 -4.91 9.78
C THR A 52 9.14 -5.74 11.01
N ASP A 53 10.33 -5.57 11.58
CA ASP A 53 10.63 -6.11 12.90
C ASP A 53 9.97 -5.25 14.01
N PRO A 54 9.20 -5.86 14.94
CA PRO A 54 8.57 -5.13 16.04
C PRO A 54 9.56 -4.43 16.99
N ASP A 55 10.82 -4.87 17.05
CA ASP A 55 11.87 -4.25 17.87
C ASP A 55 12.58 -3.09 17.14
N GLU A 56 12.44 -2.98 15.81
CA GLU A 56 13.13 -1.99 14.97
C GLU A 56 12.22 -1.12 14.08
N VAL A 57 10.90 -1.18 14.31
CA VAL A 57 9.85 -0.48 13.54
C VAL A 57 10.25 0.93 13.09
N ALA A 58 10.64 1.81 14.02
CA ALA A 58 10.94 3.20 13.67
C ALA A 58 12.13 3.35 12.71
N TYR A 59 13.12 2.46 12.78
CA TYR A 59 14.26 2.43 11.87
C TYR A 59 13.85 1.89 10.50
N GLU A 60 13.21 0.73 10.46
CA GLU A 60 12.80 0.10 9.21
C GLU A 60 11.79 0.97 8.44
N LEU A 61 10.85 1.64 9.11
CA LEU A 61 9.95 2.61 8.46
C LEU A 61 10.69 3.77 7.79
N ARG A 62 11.86 4.20 8.30
CA ARG A 62 12.69 5.21 7.62
C ARG A 62 13.37 4.64 6.39
N VAL A 63 13.81 3.38 6.44
CA VAL A 63 14.40 2.69 5.29
C VAL A 63 13.33 2.52 4.21
N LEU A 64 12.16 2.00 4.57
CA LEU A 64 11.02 1.83 3.66
C LEU A 64 10.56 3.14 3.02
N ASN A 65 10.65 4.27 3.73
CA ASN A 65 10.41 5.58 3.10
C ASN A 65 11.41 5.87 1.95
N ALA A 66 12.68 5.49 2.11
CA ALA A 66 13.67 5.64 1.03
C ALA A 66 13.39 4.67 -0.12
N VAL A 67 12.95 3.45 0.17
CA VAL A 67 12.51 2.46 -0.83
C VAL A 67 11.35 3.00 -1.65
N TYR A 68 10.31 3.49 -0.98
CA TYR A 68 9.15 4.10 -1.63
C TYR A 68 9.58 5.19 -2.62
N ARG A 69 10.43 6.12 -2.17
CA ARG A 69 10.91 7.23 -3.01
C ARG A 69 11.74 6.74 -4.18
N ALA A 70 12.60 5.75 -3.98
CA ALA A 70 13.42 5.19 -5.06
C ALA A 70 12.55 4.60 -6.19
N LEU A 71 11.45 3.93 -5.83
CA LEU A 71 10.50 3.37 -6.79
C LEU A 71 9.65 4.46 -7.45
N ALA A 72 9.01 5.31 -6.65
CA ALA A 72 8.06 6.32 -7.15
C ALA A 72 8.75 7.45 -7.94
N GLU A 73 10.05 7.69 -7.73
CA GLU A 73 10.84 8.69 -8.45
C GLU A 73 11.70 8.05 -9.58
N GLU A 74 11.54 6.74 -9.86
CA GLU A 74 12.30 6.06 -10.91
C GLU A 74 11.93 6.61 -12.31
N PRO A 75 12.89 7.12 -13.10
CA PRO A 75 12.60 7.68 -14.41
C PRO A 75 11.98 6.66 -15.38
N GLY A 76 10.71 6.87 -15.73
CA GLY A 76 9.96 5.97 -16.60
C GLY A 76 9.39 4.73 -15.88
N GLY A 77 9.52 4.67 -14.56
CA GLY A 77 8.84 3.70 -13.70
C GLY A 77 7.38 4.07 -13.42
N GLU A 78 6.72 3.21 -12.66
CA GLU A 78 5.35 3.38 -12.16
C GLU A 78 5.35 4.28 -10.91
N ASP A 79 4.57 5.35 -10.89
CA ASP A 79 4.48 6.26 -9.74
C ASP A 79 3.45 5.81 -8.69
N ASP A 80 2.54 4.92 -9.07
CA ASP A 80 1.59 4.25 -8.18
C ASP A 80 2.23 3.14 -7.36
N VAL A 81 2.94 3.53 -6.31
CA VAL A 81 3.55 2.61 -5.35
C VAL A 81 2.66 2.44 -4.13
N ILE A 82 2.27 1.20 -3.84
CA ILE A 82 1.48 0.81 -2.68
C ILE A 82 2.30 -0.12 -1.80
N MET A 83 2.71 0.37 -0.62
CA MET A 83 3.30 -0.47 0.42
C MET A 83 2.18 -1.13 1.21
N LEU A 84 2.26 -2.44 1.44
CA LEU A 84 1.25 -3.16 2.21
C LEU A 84 1.83 -4.31 2.99
N GLY A 85 1.16 -4.65 4.07
CA GLY A 85 1.52 -5.76 4.95
C GLY A 85 1.56 -5.31 6.40
N ASP A 86 2.38 -5.98 7.20
CA ASP A 86 2.53 -5.74 8.63
C ASP A 86 3.62 -4.68 8.89
N PHE A 87 3.19 -3.48 9.26
CA PHE A 87 4.11 -2.39 9.60
C PHE A 87 4.49 -2.39 11.08
N ASN A 88 3.90 -3.25 11.91
CA ASN A 88 3.99 -3.21 13.38
C ASN A 88 3.73 -1.81 13.98
N ALA A 89 2.99 -0.97 13.25
CA ALA A 89 2.73 0.43 13.62
C ALA A 89 1.37 0.89 13.09
N ALA A 90 0.66 1.66 13.91
CA ALA A 90 -0.50 2.41 13.47
C ALA A 90 -0.06 3.68 12.70
N PRO A 91 -0.93 4.27 11.85
CA PRO A 91 -0.62 5.50 11.10
C PRO A 91 -0.08 6.65 11.95
N GLU A 92 -0.59 6.80 13.18
CA GLU A 92 -0.16 7.79 14.17
C GLU A 92 1.27 7.59 14.68
N ASP A 93 1.73 6.34 14.73
CA ASP A 93 3.06 5.97 15.22
C ASP A 93 4.08 5.88 14.06
N ALA A 94 3.60 5.78 12.82
CA ALA A 94 4.40 5.68 11.61
C ALA A 94 4.83 7.05 11.03
N ALA A 95 5.21 7.98 11.90
CA ALA A 95 5.53 9.37 11.53
C ALA A 95 6.62 9.48 10.44
N SER A 96 7.57 8.55 10.38
CA SER A 96 8.62 8.52 9.35
C SER A 96 8.09 8.37 7.93
N LEU A 97 7.07 7.51 7.73
CA LEU A 97 6.40 7.33 6.44
C LEU A 97 5.51 8.52 6.11
N SER A 98 4.77 9.02 7.10
CA SER A 98 3.81 10.12 6.94
C SER A 98 4.51 11.49 6.72
N ALA A 99 5.65 11.74 7.36
CA ALA A 99 6.31 13.06 7.35
C ALA A 99 7.21 13.30 6.12
N LEU A 100 7.83 12.24 5.58
CA LEU A 100 8.80 12.38 4.48
C LEU A 100 8.23 11.94 3.13
N GLY A 101 7.40 10.89 3.11
CA GLY A 101 6.78 10.37 1.88
C GLY A 101 5.42 10.99 1.58
N ARG A 102 4.84 11.77 2.50
CA ARG A 102 3.45 12.29 2.43
C ARG A 102 2.44 11.19 2.14
N LEU A 103 2.72 9.99 2.63
CA LEU A 103 1.86 8.83 2.42
C LEU A 103 0.58 8.98 3.23
N THR A 104 -0.52 8.51 2.65
CA THR A 104 -1.76 8.24 3.36
C THR A 104 -1.87 6.75 3.65
N TRP A 105 -2.80 6.40 4.53
CA TRP A 105 -3.05 5.03 4.96
C TRP A 105 -4.51 4.68 4.63
N ALA A 106 -4.76 3.48 4.11
CA ALA A 106 -6.11 3.07 3.77
C ALA A 106 -7.00 2.85 5.00
N ILE A 107 -6.40 2.49 6.14
CA ILE A 107 -7.13 2.08 7.35
C ILE A 107 -6.69 2.93 8.53
N HIS A 108 -7.65 3.42 9.29
CA HIS A 108 -7.45 4.20 10.51
C HIS A 108 -8.38 3.72 11.63
N GLY A 109 -7.88 3.61 12.85
CA GLY A 109 -8.69 3.38 14.06
C GLY A 109 -9.42 2.03 14.13
N ILE A 110 -9.13 1.10 13.23
CA ILE A 110 -9.68 -0.25 13.23
C ILE A 110 -8.52 -1.22 13.49
N ALA A 111 -8.62 -2.03 14.55
CA ALA A 111 -7.58 -2.99 14.87
C ALA A 111 -7.46 -4.06 13.78
N SER A 112 -6.22 -4.35 13.38
CA SER A 112 -5.89 -5.44 12.45
C SER A 112 -5.39 -6.68 13.17
N ASN A 113 -5.07 -6.64 14.46
CA ASN A 113 -4.74 -7.86 15.18
C ASN A 113 -6.01 -8.62 15.63
N THR A 114 -5.94 -9.94 15.71
CA THR A 114 -7.08 -10.82 16.06
C THR A 114 -7.64 -10.54 17.45
N ARG A 115 -6.83 -9.98 18.36
CA ARG A 115 -7.26 -9.56 19.71
C ARG A 115 -8.03 -8.24 19.72
N GLY A 116 -8.06 -7.49 18.63
CA GLY A 116 -8.82 -6.25 18.49
C GLY A 116 -8.25 -5.07 19.29
N SER A 117 -6.94 -5.06 19.56
CA SER A 117 -6.27 -4.08 20.41
C SER A 117 -5.32 -3.14 19.67
N ALA A 118 -4.88 -3.50 18.46
CA ALA A 118 -3.86 -2.76 17.73
C ALA A 118 -4.06 -2.84 16.21
N LEU A 119 -3.65 -1.78 15.53
CA LEU A 119 -3.55 -1.69 14.08
C LEU A 119 -2.07 -1.80 13.71
N TYR A 120 -1.70 -2.89 13.05
CA TYR A 120 -0.35 -3.17 12.59
C TYR A 120 -0.28 -3.26 11.06
N ASP A 121 -1.31 -3.87 10.46
CA ASP A 121 -1.39 -4.15 9.05
C ASP A 121 -2.08 -3.00 8.31
N ASN A 122 -1.59 -2.63 7.14
CA ASN A 122 -2.22 -1.56 6.37
C ASN A 122 -1.82 -1.56 4.89
N LEU A 123 -2.34 -0.58 4.16
CA LEU A 123 -1.86 -0.17 2.84
C LEU A 123 -1.52 1.32 2.89
N ALA A 124 -0.30 1.68 2.48
CA ALA A 124 0.22 3.03 2.48
C ALA A 124 0.72 3.44 1.09
N PHE A 125 0.33 4.62 0.63
CA PHE A 125 0.60 5.12 -0.73
C PHE A 125 0.53 6.65 -0.77
N HIS A 126 1.06 7.28 -1.82
CA HIS A 126 0.95 8.74 -1.96
C HIS A 126 -0.39 9.11 -2.61
N PRO A 127 -1.25 9.90 -1.93
CA PRO A 127 -2.62 10.15 -2.37
C PRO A 127 -2.72 11.01 -3.64
N ALA A 128 -1.63 11.66 -4.05
CA ALA A 128 -1.59 12.43 -5.29
C ALA A 128 -0.94 11.68 -6.45
N HIS A 129 -0.39 10.48 -6.23
CA HIS A 129 -0.02 9.57 -7.33
C HIS A 129 -1.19 8.59 -7.50
N THR A 130 -1.54 7.88 -6.41
CA THR A 130 -2.60 6.86 -6.38
C THR A 130 -3.97 7.44 -6.11
N VAL A 131 -4.49 8.17 -7.10
CA VAL A 131 -5.81 8.81 -7.09
C VAL A 131 -6.95 7.83 -7.36
N GLU A 132 -6.64 6.58 -7.71
CA GLU A 132 -7.55 5.48 -7.95
C GLU A 132 -8.16 4.97 -6.65
N PHE A 133 -7.56 5.26 -5.50
CA PHE A 133 -8.11 4.88 -4.21
C PHE A 133 -9.50 5.50 -4.02
N THR A 134 -10.50 4.65 -3.81
CA THR A 134 -11.91 5.06 -3.73
C THR A 134 -12.28 5.71 -2.40
N GLY A 135 -11.37 5.68 -1.41
CA GLY A 135 -11.66 6.03 -0.02
C GLY A 135 -12.15 4.85 0.82
N ASN A 136 -12.40 3.69 0.22
CA ASN A 136 -12.88 2.50 0.93
C ASN A 136 -11.72 1.56 1.27
N GLY A 137 -11.63 1.19 2.54
CA GLY A 137 -10.72 0.15 3.04
C GLY A 137 -11.19 -0.37 4.38
N GLY A 138 -10.56 -1.43 4.88
CA GLY A 138 -10.87 -1.97 6.19
C GLY A 138 -10.20 -3.28 6.53
N VAL A 139 -10.65 -3.86 7.63
CA VAL A 139 -10.16 -5.13 8.17
C VAL A 139 -11.22 -6.20 7.96
N LEU A 140 -10.83 -7.33 7.38
CA LEU A 140 -11.67 -8.53 7.29
C LEU A 140 -11.57 -9.32 8.59
N ASN A 141 -12.49 -9.04 9.53
CA ASN A 141 -12.58 -9.82 10.75
C ASN A 141 -13.16 -11.23 10.46
N PHE A 142 -12.28 -12.18 10.15
CA PHE A 142 -12.68 -13.57 9.89
C PHE A 142 -13.24 -14.25 11.15
N ALA A 143 -12.81 -13.85 12.34
CA ALA A 143 -13.33 -14.39 13.59
C ALA A 143 -14.82 -14.08 13.74
N GLU A 144 -15.22 -12.82 13.51
CA GLU A 144 -16.63 -12.42 13.50
C GLU A 144 -17.40 -13.08 12.33
N ARG A 145 -16.82 -13.04 11.12
CA ARG A 145 -17.46 -13.57 9.90
C ARG A 145 -17.81 -15.05 10.01
N TYR A 146 -16.92 -15.84 10.61
CA TYR A 146 -17.08 -17.28 10.75
C TYR A 146 -17.50 -17.69 12.17
N ARG A 147 -17.76 -16.72 13.06
CA ARG A 147 -18.18 -16.92 14.47
C ARG A 147 -17.23 -17.82 15.25
N LEU A 148 -15.93 -17.61 15.07
CA LEU A 148 -14.88 -18.32 15.78
C LEU A 148 -14.76 -17.76 17.21
N SER A 149 -14.46 -18.63 18.16
CA SER A 149 -13.89 -18.18 19.44
C SER A 149 -12.53 -17.53 19.22
N LEU A 150 -12.06 -16.75 20.21
CA LEU A 150 -10.73 -16.13 20.13
C LEU A 150 -9.63 -17.18 19.96
N ALA A 151 -9.76 -18.35 20.60
CA ALA A 151 -8.77 -19.43 20.47
C ALA A 151 -8.74 -19.99 19.04
N GLU A 152 -9.90 -20.32 18.46
CA GLU A 152 -9.98 -20.81 17.08
C GLU A 152 -9.51 -19.76 16.06
N ALA A 153 -9.77 -18.47 16.33
CA ALA A 153 -9.28 -17.40 15.48
C ALA A 153 -7.75 -17.28 15.54
N LEU A 154 -7.16 -17.37 16.73
CA LEU A 154 -5.71 -17.35 16.93
C LEU A 154 -5.01 -18.60 16.35
N ASP A 155 -5.70 -19.73 16.25
CA ASP A 155 -5.19 -20.91 15.53
C ASP A 155 -5.08 -20.65 14.02
N VAL A 156 -5.85 -19.71 13.46
CA VAL A 156 -5.74 -19.28 12.07
C VAL A 156 -4.64 -18.25 11.90
N SER A 157 -4.72 -17.14 12.65
CA SER A 157 -3.72 -16.08 12.68
C SER A 157 -4.00 -15.11 13.83
N ASP A 158 -2.95 -14.49 14.37
CA ASP A 158 -3.01 -13.34 15.27
C ASP A 158 -3.18 -11.99 14.55
N HIS A 159 -3.20 -11.99 13.22
CA HIS A 159 -3.51 -10.85 12.37
C HIS A 159 -4.77 -11.12 11.52
N LEU A 160 -5.49 -10.04 11.20
CA LEU A 160 -6.68 -10.01 10.36
C LEU A 160 -6.30 -9.40 9.00
N PRO A 161 -6.77 -9.96 7.87
CA PRO A 161 -6.48 -9.40 6.56
C PRO A 161 -6.99 -7.96 6.42
N VAL A 162 -6.17 -7.11 5.81
CA VAL A 162 -6.52 -5.74 5.43
C VAL A 162 -6.86 -5.65 3.96
N TRP A 163 -7.72 -4.70 3.59
CA TRP A 163 -8.08 -4.45 2.21
C TRP A 163 -8.30 -2.96 1.94
N ALA A 164 -8.11 -2.57 0.68
CA ALA A 164 -8.45 -1.26 0.14
C ALA A 164 -9.04 -1.45 -1.25
N GLU A 165 -9.91 -0.53 -1.66
CA GLU A 165 -10.60 -0.55 -2.95
C GLU A 165 -10.08 0.57 -3.86
N PHE A 166 -9.70 0.19 -5.07
CA PHE A 166 -9.15 1.07 -6.09
C PHE A 166 -9.97 0.96 -7.39
N SER A 167 -10.01 2.05 -8.15
CA SER A 167 -10.47 2.06 -9.53
C SER A 167 -9.66 1.08 -10.37
N ARG A 168 -10.28 0.48 -11.39
CA ARG A 168 -9.59 -0.35 -12.39
C ARG A 168 -9.05 0.48 -13.55
N VAL A 169 -9.41 1.76 -13.59
CA VAL A 169 -9.04 2.71 -14.64
C VAL A 169 -8.09 3.73 -14.03
N GLU A 170 -6.99 3.93 -14.73
CA GLU A 170 -5.99 4.94 -14.50
C GLU A 170 -6.61 6.34 -14.60
N HIS A 171 -6.40 7.17 -13.59
CA HIS A 171 -6.88 8.53 -13.53
C HIS A 171 -5.68 9.48 -13.55
N GLN A 172 -5.59 10.31 -14.59
CA GLN A 172 -4.53 11.31 -14.64
C GLN A 172 -4.65 12.28 -13.47
N THR A 173 -3.54 12.43 -12.75
CA THR A 173 -3.32 13.56 -11.87
C THR A 173 -3.44 14.83 -12.71
N GLY A 174 -4.41 15.69 -12.37
CA GLY A 174 -4.73 16.85 -13.19
C GLY A 174 -3.52 17.78 -13.33
N VAL A 175 -2.81 17.69 -14.45
CA VAL A 175 -2.01 18.81 -14.94
C VAL A 175 -3.02 19.89 -15.29
N ILE A 176 -3.24 20.84 -14.38
CA ILE A 176 -3.76 22.15 -14.78
C ILE A 176 -2.69 22.73 -15.69
N ALA A 177 -2.78 22.41 -16.98
CA ALA A 177 -2.01 23.08 -18.01
C ALA A 177 -2.28 24.57 -17.84
N GLY A 178 -1.18 25.32 -17.69
CA GLY A 178 -1.18 26.74 -17.43
C GLY A 178 -2.22 27.45 -18.28
N ARG A 179 -3.05 28.25 -17.61
CA ARG A 179 -3.87 29.25 -18.25
C ARG A 179 -2.89 30.26 -18.84
N ASP A 180 -2.48 30.01 -20.07
CA ASP A 180 -1.75 30.96 -20.89
C ASP A 180 -2.77 32.04 -21.25
N ASP A 181 -2.89 33.05 -20.39
CA ASP A 181 -3.65 34.26 -20.69
C ASP A 181 -2.81 35.13 -21.62
N SER A 182 -2.66 34.65 -22.85
CA SER A 182 -2.16 35.41 -23.98
C SER A 182 -3.33 35.72 -24.92
N SER A 183 -4.30 36.50 -24.46
CA SER A 183 -4.99 37.48 -25.31
C SER A 183 -6.03 38.28 -24.52
N LEU A 184 -5.76 39.57 -24.31
CA LEU A 184 -6.65 40.68 -24.71
C LEU A 184 -6.01 42.04 -24.38
N ARG A 185 -5.50 42.68 -25.45
CA ARG A 185 -5.24 44.12 -25.67
C ARG A 185 -4.01 44.76 -25.04
#